data_AF-A0A7R9B5T4-F1
#
_entry.id   AF-A0A7R9B5T4-F1
#
_cell.length_a   1.000
_cell.length_b   1.000
_cell.length_c   1.000
_cell.angle_alpha   90.00
_cell.angle_beta   90.00
_cell.angle_gamma   90.00
#
_symmetry.space_group_name_H-M   'P 1'
#
loop_
_entity.id
_entity.type
_entity.pdbx_description
1 polymer ?
#
loop_
_entity_poly.entity_id
_entity_poly.type
_entity_poly.pdbx_seq_one_letter_code
_entity_poly.pdbx_strand_id
1 'polypeptide(L)'
;MASLVLTDSSQLTSDIQHLGIYLNVDHQNTRLSKWITHCLSRGTHHKSESKSSICRNRGNNKYKVHDDEGSLELYTESVRYAPRGSSDLALAYANRSAVLLHMEYYQVANALIVLSSTAEDGEIEECLRDIELALKNNYPQHLRHKVETRQGQCLARLQRRNQSLSEQHVTEMSRKDIKYVTGNKKICSQKEVSAHLHEACSTDTTSREGEDNLSKREHYVELPSVAHGENDKFPFASSALDLVYDKFKGRHVKANKDIKIKEILFVEKPFAFVVLPDHYSAHCHHCCSSFVAPIPCWECSDALYCSEVCRQESWGDYHHWECHGGLQLFHSVGIAHLGLRVVLRAGNLRSLHQKWDKLKDDVDLPGVDGTELQDKDDRYRSVYNLMSHLGDMERADYLQYALVSAIHFHFE
;
A
#
# COMPACT_ATOMS: atom_id res chain seq x y z
N MET A 1 13.14 -51.08 -23.27
CA MET A 1 13.76 -50.16 -24.24
C MET A 1 13.23 -48.77 -23.94
N ALA A 2 14.00 -47.74 -23.58
CA ALA A 2 15.44 -47.57 -23.57
C ALA A 2 15.83 -46.69 -22.37
N SER A 3 17.03 -46.94 -21.87
CA SER A 3 17.77 -46.11 -20.94
C SER A 3 18.23 -44.83 -21.64
N LEU A 4 18.16 -43.69 -20.95
CA LEU A 4 19.07 -42.56 -21.18
C LEU A 4 19.50 -42.02 -19.81
N VAL A 5 20.79 -42.19 -19.56
CA VAL A 5 21.55 -41.79 -18.38
C VAL A 5 22.25 -40.47 -18.71
N LEU A 6 22.66 -39.74 -17.66
CA LEU A 6 23.53 -38.54 -17.60
C LEU A 6 22.72 -37.23 -17.55
N THR A 7 22.86 -36.31 -16.57
CA THR A 7 23.88 -36.09 -15.53
C THR A 7 23.30 -35.25 -14.38
N ASP A 8 23.58 -35.69 -13.16
CA ASP A 8 23.59 -34.99 -11.85
C ASP A 8 22.58 -33.85 -11.58
N SER A 9 21.35 -34.23 -11.19
CA SER A 9 20.34 -33.40 -10.50
C SER A 9 19.96 -33.99 -9.13
N SER A 10 20.87 -34.79 -8.56
CA SER A 10 20.59 -35.73 -7.47
C SER A 10 20.32 -35.09 -6.10
N GLN A 11 20.62 -33.79 -5.92
CA GLN A 11 20.28 -33.06 -4.70
C GLN A 11 18.89 -32.43 -4.75
N LEU A 12 18.49 -31.77 -5.85
CA LEU A 12 17.16 -31.15 -5.98
C LEU A 12 15.99 -32.15 -5.99
N THR A 13 16.21 -33.34 -6.54
CA THR A 13 15.18 -34.39 -6.61
C THR A 13 14.89 -35.01 -5.25
N SER A 14 15.85 -35.02 -4.33
CA SER A 14 15.66 -35.54 -2.98
C SER A 14 14.82 -34.61 -2.10
N ASP A 15 14.97 -33.29 -2.25
CA ASP A 15 14.22 -32.29 -1.48
C ASP A 15 12.76 -32.18 -1.94
N ILE A 16 12.51 -32.27 -3.26
CA ILE A 16 11.16 -32.31 -3.83
C ILE A 16 10.45 -33.64 -3.48
N GLN A 17 11.17 -34.77 -3.48
CA GLN A 17 10.61 -36.04 -3.00
C GLN A 17 10.36 -36.02 -1.48
N HIS A 18 11.22 -35.35 -0.69
CA HIS A 18 10.98 -35.10 0.73
C HIS A 18 9.76 -34.19 0.96
N LEU A 19 9.55 -33.17 0.15
CA LEU A 19 8.35 -32.33 0.15
C LEU A 19 7.10 -33.13 -0.24
N GLY A 20 7.21 -34.04 -1.22
CA GLY A 20 6.15 -34.99 -1.59
C GLY A 20 5.78 -35.97 -0.47
N ILE A 21 6.72 -36.29 0.43
CA ILE A 21 6.46 -37.07 1.65
C ILE A 21 5.67 -36.23 2.68
N TYR A 22 5.91 -34.92 2.78
CA TYR A 22 5.12 -34.01 3.62
C TYR A 22 3.74 -33.69 3.03
N LEU A 23 3.63 -33.64 1.70
CA LEU A 23 2.41 -33.37 0.96
C LEU A 23 1.60 -34.63 0.63
N ASN A 24 1.90 -35.80 1.21
CA ASN A 24 1.14 -37.03 0.96
C ASN A 24 -0.34 -36.82 1.38
N VAL A 25 -1.20 -36.66 0.37
CA VAL A 25 -2.37 -35.77 0.34
C VAL A 25 -3.56 -36.25 1.18
N ASP A 26 -3.57 -37.49 1.66
CA ASP A 26 -4.78 -38.07 2.28
C ASP A 26 -4.82 -38.05 3.81
N HIS A 27 -3.67 -38.13 4.51
CA HIS A 27 -3.65 -38.21 5.99
C HIS A 27 -3.09 -36.96 6.70
N GLN A 28 -2.16 -36.21 6.08
CA GLN A 28 -1.66 -34.95 6.64
C GLN A 28 -2.65 -33.78 6.51
N ASN A 29 -3.62 -33.93 5.61
CA ASN A 29 -4.64 -32.94 5.31
C ASN A 29 -5.50 -32.56 6.53
N THR A 30 -5.72 -33.47 7.49
CA THR A 30 -6.49 -33.12 8.70
C THR A 30 -5.72 -32.24 9.69
N ARG A 31 -4.40 -32.39 9.85
CA ARG A 31 -3.62 -31.54 10.77
C ARG A 31 -3.36 -30.17 10.15
N LEU A 32 -2.98 -30.13 8.88
CA LEU A 32 -2.80 -28.88 8.14
C LEU A 32 -4.13 -28.12 8.03
N SER A 33 -5.21 -28.77 7.62
CA SER A 33 -6.54 -28.14 7.58
C SER A 33 -6.99 -27.69 8.97
N LYS A 34 -6.70 -28.45 10.05
CA LYS A 34 -6.99 -27.99 11.42
C LYS A 34 -6.17 -26.77 11.81
N TRP A 35 -4.89 -26.69 11.42
CA TRP A 35 -4.04 -25.54 11.70
C TRP A 35 -4.45 -24.31 10.89
N ILE A 36 -4.69 -24.45 9.58
CA ILE A 36 -5.24 -23.40 8.72
C ILE A 36 -6.59 -22.94 9.29
N THR A 37 -7.51 -23.87 9.57
CA THR A 37 -8.81 -23.56 10.19
C THR A 37 -8.62 -22.86 11.54
N HIS A 38 -7.66 -23.29 12.36
CA HIS A 38 -7.35 -22.63 13.63
C HIS A 38 -6.90 -21.18 13.40
N CYS A 39 -5.91 -20.95 12.53
CA CYS A 39 -5.43 -19.61 12.19
C CYS A 39 -6.54 -18.72 11.63
N LEU A 40 -7.38 -19.24 10.73
CA LEU A 40 -8.53 -18.52 10.17
C LEU A 40 -9.64 -18.29 11.21
N SER A 41 -9.87 -19.24 12.13
CA SER A 41 -10.90 -19.17 13.18
C SER A 41 -10.58 -18.20 14.32
N ARG A 42 -9.31 -17.79 14.47
CA ARG A 42 -8.93 -16.69 15.38
C ARG A 42 -9.46 -15.32 14.89
N GLY A 43 -10.20 -15.30 13.77
CA GLY A 43 -10.82 -14.18 13.08
C GLY A 43 -11.50 -13.14 13.98
N THR A 44 -10.69 -12.22 14.50
CA THR A 44 -11.15 -10.93 15.05
C THR A 44 -11.24 -9.83 13.98
N HIS A 45 -10.93 -10.16 12.73
CA HIS A 45 -10.51 -9.20 11.71
C HIS A 45 -11.48 -9.03 10.53
N HIS A 46 -12.72 -9.44 10.71
CA HIS A 46 -13.81 -9.11 9.79
C HIS A 46 -14.38 -7.73 10.10
N LYS A 47 -14.83 -7.06 9.04
CA LYS A 47 -15.61 -5.84 9.17
C LYS A 47 -16.91 -6.11 9.92
N SER A 48 -17.29 -5.18 10.79
CA SER A 48 -18.46 -5.26 11.65
C SER A 48 -19.02 -3.87 11.89
N GLU A 49 -20.27 -3.64 11.47
CA GLU A 49 -20.97 -2.38 11.73
C GLU A 49 -21.08 -2.10 13.23
N SER A 50 -21.26 -3.14 14.05
CA SER A 50 -21.33 -2.99 15.50
C SER A 50 -20.01 -2.47 16.07
N LYS A 51 -18.87 -3.09 15.70
CA LYS A 51 -17.54 -2.61 16.15
C LYS A 51 -17.26 -1.19 15.66
N SER A 52 -17.55 -0.92 14.39
CA SER A 52 -17.36 0.41 13.81
C SER A 52 -18.20 1.46 14.55
N SER A 53 -19.49 1.22 14.76
CA SER A 53 -20.38 2.13 15.49
C SER A 53 -19.93 2.37 16.92
N ILE A 54 -19.45 1.34 17.63
CA ILE A 54 -18.87 1.48 18.98
C ILE A 54 -17.66 2.41 18.94
N CYS A 55 -16.71 2.19 18.03
CA CYS A 55 -15.53 3.03 17.87
C CYS A 55 -15.93 4.47 17.52
N ARG A 56 -16.87 4.67 16.58
CA ARG A 56 -17.38 5.98 16.20
C ARG A 56 -18.02 6.72 17.37
N ASN A 57 -18.84 6.04 18.17
CA ASN A 57 -19.49 6.65 19.33
C ASN A 57 -18.48 7.01 20.42
N ARG A 58 -17.44 6.20 20.62
CA ARG A 58 -16.32 6.55 21.51
C ARG A 58 -15.53 7.74 20.97
N GLY A 59 -15.27 7.78 19.66
CA GLY A 59 -14.63 8.91 18.98
C GLY A 59 -15.44 10.19 19.14
N ASN A 60 -16.78 10.13 19.03
CA ASN A 60 -17.66 11.27 19.28
C ASN A 60 -17.51 11.83 20.70
N ASN A 61 -17.29 10.97 21.69
CA ASN A 61 -17.09 11.41 23.07
C ASN A 61 -15.73 12.11 23.24
N LYS A 62 -14.66 11.60 22.60
CA LYS A 62 -13.35 12.26 22.56
C LYS A 62 -13.41 13.61 21.83
N TYR A 63 -14.14 13.66 20.72
CA TYR A 63 -14.30 14.86 19.92
C TYR A 63 -14.98 16.00 20.69
N LYS A 64 -16.01 15.66 21.48
CA LYS A 64 -16.72 16.62 22.34
C LYS A 64 -15.84 17.25 23.42
N VAL A 65 -14.79 16.56 23.86
CA VAL A 65 -13.86 17.06 24.87
C VAL A 65 -12.57 17.61 24.26
N HIS A 66 -12.55 17.84 22.94
CA HIS A 66 -11.40 18.36 22.19
C HIS A 66 -10.13 17.49 22.31
N ASP A 67 -10.30 16.17 22.49
CA ASP A 67 -9.22 15.19 22.38
C ASP A 67 -9.12 14.71 20.92
N ASP A 68 -8.41 15.46 20.09
CA ASP A 68 -8.34 15.20 18.65
C ASP A 68 -7.54 13.94 18.31
N GLU A 69 -6.40 13.70 18.96
CA GLU A 69 -5.61 12.47 18.78
C GLU A 69 -6.46 11.23 19.08
N GLY A 70 -7.09 11.18 20.27
CA GLY A 70 -7.95 10.07 20.63
C GLY A 70 -9.19 9.94 19.74
N SER A 71 -9.68 11.06 19.20
CA SER A 71 -10.78 11.05 18.21
C SER A 71 -10.33 10.45 16.88
N LEU A 72 -9.16 10.85 16.38
CA LEU A 72 -8.60 10.38 15.12
C LEU A 72 -8.32 8.89 15.17
N GLU A 73 -7.73 8.39 16.27
CA GLU A 73 -7.52 6.97 16.49
C GLU A 73 -8.84 6.19 16.43
N LEU A 74 -9.84 6.62 17.21
CA LEU A 74 -11.13 5.92 17.30
C LEU A 74 -11.97 6.02 16.02
N TYR A 75 -11.90 7.12 15.28
CA TYR A 75 -12.54 7.21 13.97
C TYR A 75 -11.80 6.39 12.92
N THR A 76 -10.47 6.28 12.98
CA THR A 76 -9.69 5.38 12.12
C THR A 76 -10.07 3.93 12.38
N GLU A 77 -10.20 3.53 13.64
CA GLU A 77 -10.73 2.23 14.05
C GLU A 77 -12.16 1.99 13.53
N SER A 78 -13.02 3.00 13.57
CA SER A 78 -14.36 2.91 12.99
C SER A 78 -14.31 2.66 11.50
N VAL A 79 -13.55 3.45 10.74
CA VAL A 79 -13.37 3.26 9.29
C VAL A 79 -12.84 1.84 9.00
N ARG A 80 -11.83 1.39 9.76
CA ARG A 80 -11.21 0.06 9.62
C ARG A 80 -12.22 -1.07 9.69
N TYR A 81 -13.12 -1.04 10.69
CA TYR A 81 -14.12 -2.08 10.88
C TYR A 81 -15.39 -1.90 10.05
N ALA A 82 -15.65 -0.74 9.46
CA ALA A 82 -16.91 -0.53 8.75
C ALA A 82 -16.99 -1.34 7.44
N PRO A 83 -18.08 -2.12 7.22
CA PRO A 83 -18.33 -2.84 5.98
C PRO A 83 -18.41 -1.94 4.75
N ARG A 84 -17.95 -2.44 3.60
CA ARG A 84 -18.01 -1.73 2.32
C ARG A 84 -19.45 -1.35 1.97
N GLY A 85 -19.67 -0.10 1.57
CA GLY A 85 -20.98 0.39 1.17
C GLY A 85 -21.98 0.62 2.31
N SER A 86 -21.63 0.30 3.56
CA SER A 86 -22.48 0.58 4.72
C SER A 86 -22.61 2.08 4.96
N SER A 87 -23.76 2.51 5.47
CA SER A 87 -23.95 3.89 5.90
C SER A 87 -23.01 4.28 7.04
N ASP A 88 -22.63 3.31 7.88
CA ASP A 88 -21.69 3.52 8.98
C ASP A 88 -20.28 3.83 8.48
N LEU A 89 -19.84 3.25 7.35
CA LEU A 89 -18.58 3.61 6.69
C LEU A 89 -18.56 5.07 6.27
N ALA A 90 -19.64 5.56 5.64
CA ALA A 90 -19.73 6.96 5.27
C ALA A 90 -19.76 7.90 6.49
N LEU A 91 -20.48 7.52 7.54
CA LEU A 91 -20.47 8.29 8.80
C LEU A 91 -19.08 8.28 9.45
N ALA A 92 -18.35 7.16 9.41
CA ALA A 92 -17.00 7.05 9.95
C ALA A 92 -16.02 8.00 9.23
N TYR A 93 -16.00 7.97 7.89
CA TYR A 93 -15.20 8.92 7.10
C TYR A 93 -15.60 10.37 7.35
N ALA A 94 -16.90 10.67 7.41
CA ALA A 94 -17.37 12.02 7.72
C ALA A 94 -16.95 12.45 9.13
N ASN A 95 -16.95 11.57 10.12
CA ASN A 95 -16.52 11.94 11.47
C ASN A 95 -15.00 12.15 11.53
N ARG A 96 -14.23 11.29 10.85
CA ARG A 96 -12.77 11.42 10.76
C ARG A 96 -12.35 12.71 10.04
N SER A 97 -13.04 13.10 8.96
CA SER A 97 -12.76 14.36 8.25
C SER A 97 -12.97 15.60 9.13
N ALA A 98 -13.84 15.54 10.15
CA ALA A 98 -14.00 16.64 11.10
C ALA A 98 -12.73 16.87 11.93
N VAL A 99 -12.12 15.78 12.42
CA VAL A 99 -10.88 15.84 13.21
C VAL A 99 -9.70 16.21 12.34
N LEU A 100 -9.60 15.63 11.14
CA LEU A 100 -8.55 15.98 10.19
C LEU A 100 -8.58 17.47 9.82
N LEU A 101 -9.78 18.05 9.73
CA LEU A 101 -9.92 19.50 9.55
C LEU A 101 -9.45 20.29 10.78
N HIS A 102 -9.71 19.82 12.01
CA HIS A 102 -9.30 20.52 13.22
C HIS A 102 -7.79 20.44 13.46
N MET A 103 -7.19 19.28 13.21
CA MET A 103 -5.75 19.02 13.33
C MET A 103 -4.91 19.57 12.18
N GLU A 104 -5.54 20.25 11.23
CA GLU A 104 -4.90 20.77 10.03
C GLU A 104 -4.24 19.73 9.11
N TYR A 105 -4.71 18.47 9.15
CA TYR A 105 -4.39 17.44 8.16
C TYR A 105 -5.18 17.65 6.85
N TYR A 106 -5.07 18.88 6.34
CA TYR A 106 -5.39 19.34 4.98
C TYR A 106 -4.17 20.04 4.35
N GLN A 107 -2.98 19.84 4.96
CA GLN A 107 -1.73 20.46 4.59
C GLN A 107 -1.08 19.76 3.40
N VAL A 108 -1.01 20.52 2.32
CA VAL A 108 -0.53 20.09 1.01
C VAL A 108 0.98 20.19 0.85
N ALA A 109 1.59 19.11 0.32
CA ALA A 109 2.75 19.22 -0.54
C ALA A 109 2.25 19.35 -2.02
N ASN A 110 2.31 20.56 -2.58
CA ASN A 110 1.93 20.90 -3.97
C ASN A 110 0.46 20.72 -4.44
N ALA A 111 -0.41 21.67 -4.11
CA ALA A 111 -1.79 21.80 -4.63
C ALA A 111 -1.81 22.47 -6.01
N LEU A 112 -1.06 21.93 -6.97
CA LEU A 112 -1.14 22.35 -8.37
C LEU A 112 -1.61 21.25 -9.32
N ILE A 113 -1.87 20.02 -8.84
CA ILE A 113 -2.14 18.84 -9.69
C ILE A 113 -3.37 18.05 -9.21
N VAL A 114 -4.55 18.67 -9.05
CA VAL A 114 -5.78 17.93 -8.70
C VAL A 114 -6.94 18.15 -9.68
N LEU A 115 -6.66 18.65 -10.90
CA LEU A 115 -7.70 18.78 -11.93
C LEU A 115 -7.39 18.12 -13.28
N SER A 116 -6.26 17.42 -13.43
CA SER A 116 -6.04 16.53 -14.57
C SER A 116 -6.35 15.09 -14.19
N SER A 117 -7.27 14.47 -14.90
CA SER A 117 -7.68 13.05 -14.81
C SER A 117 -6.57 12.05 -15.21
N THR A 118 -5.31 12.39 -14.99
CA THR A 118 -4.10 11.64 -15.37
C THR A 118 -2.99 11.75 -14.33
N ALA A 119 -3.27 12.20 -13.10
CA ALA A 119 -2.25 12.26 -12.06
C ALA A 119 -2.05 10.86 -11.47
N GLU A 120 -0.99 10.17 -11.91
CA GLU A 120 -0.57 8.89 -11.34
C GLU A 120 -0.14 9.00 -9.86
N ASP A 121 0.09 10.21 -9.33
CA ASP A 121 0.42 10.43 -7.91
C ASP A 121 -0.23 11.73 -7.36
N GLY A 122 -1.56 11.87 -7.49
CA GLY A 122 -2.29 13.04 -7.00
C GLY A 122 -2.56 13.00 -5.49
N GLU A 123 -1.87 13.83 -4.71
CA GLU A 123 -2.11 14.02 -3.27
C GLU A 123 -3.48 14.66 -3.01
N ILE A 124 -4.48 13.83 -2.71
CA ILE A 124 -5.73 14.29 -2.11
C ILE A 124 -5.52 14.33 -0.59
N GLU A 125 -5.50 15.55 -0.04
CA GLU A 125 -5.50 15.84 1.39
C GLU A 125 -6.43 14.92 2.18
N GLU A 126 -5.98 14.41 3.33
CA GLU A 126 -6.70 13.34 4.04
C GLU A 126 -8.13 13.74 4.41
N CYS A 127 -8.35 15.00 4.78
CA CYS A 127 -9.70 15.53 5.04
C CYS A 127 -10.59 15.52 3.79
N LEU A 128 -10.08 16.00 2.64
CA LEU A 128 -10.82 16.04 1.38
C LEU A 128 -11.12 14.63 0.87
N ARG A 129 -10.14 13.73 0.99
CA ARG A 129 -10.27 12.32 0.64
C ARG A 129 -11.35 11.64 1.46
N ASP A 130 -11.37 11.85 2.78
CA ASP A 130 -12.41 11.29 3.64
C ASP A 130 -13.79 11.88 3.32
N ILE A 131 -13.89 13.15 2.94
CA ILE A 131 -15.16 13.74 2.47
C ILE A 131 -15.64 13.05 1.20
N GLU A 132 -14.76 12.86 0.20
CA GLU A 132 -15.08 12.15 -1.03
C GLU A 132 -15.52 10.70 -0.75
N LEU A 133 -14.76 9.98 0.08
CA LEU A 133 -15.07 8.61 0.48
C LEU A 133 -16.39 8.52 1.24
N ALA A 134 -16.71 9.50 2.10
CA ALA A 134 -18.03 9.56 2.74
C ALA A 134 -19.14 9.68 1.69
N LEU A 135 -19.03 10.64 0.77
CA LEU A 135 -20.03 10.88 -0.27
C LEU A 135 -20.20 9.66 -1.20
N LYS A 136 -19.12 8.92 -1.48
CA LYS A 136 -19.12 7.69 -2.28
C LYS A 136 -19.79 6.50 -1.58
N ASN A 137 -19.88 6.50 -0.24
CA ASN A 137 -20.41 5.39 0.57
C ASN A 137 -21.80 5.65 1.16
N ASN A 138 -22.72 6.28 0.41
CA ASN A 138 -24.11 6.53 0.84
C ASN A 138 -24.24 7.46 2.06
N TYR A 139 -23.42 8.51 2.15
CA TYR A 139 -23.57 9.50 3.23
C TYR A 139 -24.98 10.12 3.24
N PRO A 140 -25.66 10.20 4.40
CA PRO A 140 -27.05 10.62 4.45
C PRO A 140 -27.28 12.03 3.86
N GLN A 141 -28.24 12.15 2.94
CA GLN A 141 -28.50 13.40 2.21
C GLN A 141 -28.79 14.59 3.14
N HIS A 142 -29.52 14.36 4.24
CA HIS A 142 -29.83 15.40 5.22
C HIS A 142 -28.61 15.89 6.02
N LEU A 143 -27.51 15.12 6.05
CA LEU A 143 -26.25 15.49 6.70
C LEU A 143 -25.20 16.02 5.73
N ARG A 144 -25.46 15.98 4.42
CA ARG A 144 -24.51 16.32 3.35
C ARG A 144 -23.90 17.72 3.51
N HIS A 145 -24.71 18.68 3.96
CA HIS A 145 -24.25 20.04 4.27
C HIS A 145 -23.04 20.08 5.23
N LYS A 146 -22.90 19.12 6.16
CA LYS A 146 -21.79 19.07 7.11
C LYS A 146 -20.46 18.82 6.41
N VAL A 147 -20.42 17.84 5.50
CA VAL A 147 -19.18 17.50 4.78
C VAL A 147 -18.89 18.53 3.68
N GLU A 148 -19.91 19.09 3.04
CA GLU A 148 -19.75 20.19 2.08
C GLU A 148 -19.23 21.47 2.74
N THR A 149 -19.69 21.79 3.96
CA THR A 149 -19.14 22.91 4.75
C THR A 149 -17.66 22.71 5.03
N ARG A 150 -17.26 21.50 5.45
CA ARG A 150 -15.84 21.17 5.69
C ARG A 150 -15.01 21.19 4.43
N GLN A 151 -15.57 20.74 3.30
CA GLN A 151 -14.91 20.82 1.99
C GLN A 151 -14.63 22.28 1.62
N GLY A 152 -15.62 23.16 1.76
CA GLY A 152 -15.45 24.60 1.55
C GLY A 152 -14.40 25.21 2.48
N GLN A 153 -14.36 24.78 3.74
CA GLN A 153 -13.34 25.19 4.72
C GLN A 153 -11.94 24.72 4.35
N CYS A 154 -11.77 23.49 3.86
CA CYS A 154 -10.48 23.00 3.34
C CYS A 154 -10.03 23.87 2.15
N LEU A 155 -10.88 24.00 1.13
CA LEU A 155 -10.56 24.74 -0.09
C LEU A 155 -10.23 26.21 0.19
N ALA A 156 -10.94 26.87 1.11
CA ALA A 156 -10.67 28.26 1.49
C ALA A 156 -9.31 28.42 2.20
N ARG A 157 -8.89 27.42 3.00
CA ARG A 157 -7.56 27.41 3.63
C ARG A 157 -6.45 27.13 2.62
N LEU A 158 -6.67 26.20 1.70
CA LEU A 158 -5.75 25.94 0.59
C LEU A 158 -5.54 27.18 -0.28
N GLN A 159 -6.63 27.88 -0.62
CA GLN A 159 -6.57 29.08 -1.44
C GLN A 159 -5.81 30.23 -0.77
N ARG A 160 -5.97 30.44 0.54
CA ARG A 160 -5.22 31.47 1.28
C ARG A 160 -3.71 31.22 1.27
N ARG A 161 -3.31 29.95 1.31
CA ARG A 161 -1.90 29.56 1.22
C ARG A 161 -1.36 29.69 -0.20
N ASN A 162 -2.13 29.29 -1.21
CA ASN A 162 -1.74 29.49 -2.61
C ASN A 162 -1.77 30.96 -3.05
N GLN A 163 -2.49 31.84 -2.35
CA GLN A 163 -2.40 33.29 -2.60
C GLN A 163 -1.03 33.88 -2.26
N SER A 164 -0.14 33.18 -1.54
CA SER A 164 1.29 33.55 -1.48
C SER A 164 2.10 33.07 -2.69
N LEU A 165 1.51 32.23 -3.56
CA LEU A 165 2.14 31.58 -4.72
C LEU A 165 1.21 31.67 -5.95
N SER A 166 1.14 32.87 -6.52
CA SER A 166 0.58 33.25 -7.83
C SER A 166 -0.94 33.10 -8.08
N GLU A 167 -1.45 34.13 -8.75
CA GLU A 167 -2.84 34.51 -8.90
C GLU A 167 -3.49 33.89 -10.16
N GLN A 168 -4.83 33.79 -10.12
CA GLN A 168 -5.76 33.60 -11.25
C GLN A 168 -5.89 32.16 -11.79
N HIS A 169 -6.87 31.40 -11.26
CA HIS A 169 -7.81 30.54 -12.03
C HIS A 169 -8.80 29.78 -11.12
N VAL A 170 -8.52 29.59 -9.83
CA VAL A 170 -9.36 28.76 -8.91
C VAL A 170 -10.60 29.51 -8.35
N THR A 171 -10.71 30.82 -8.59
CA THR A 171 -11.62 31.75 -7.91
C THR A 171 -13.09 31.72 -8.31
N GLU A 172 -13.48 31.01 -9.37
CA GLU A 172 -14.86 31.03 -9.89
C GLU A 172 -15.68 29.78 -9.54
N MET A 173 -15.03 28.62 -9.43
CA MET A 173 -15.65 27.35 -9.06
C MET A 173 -15.98 27.33 -7.56
N SER A 174 -15.01 27.69 -6.71
CA SER A 174 -15.21 27.81 -5.25
C SER A 174 -16.30 28.81 -4.88
N ARG A 175 -16.47 29.91 -5.63
CA ARG A 175 -17.54 30.90 -5.35
C ARG A 175 -18.94 30.39 -5.69
N LYS A 176 -19.08 29.57 -6.74
CA LYS A 176 -20.38 28.96 -7.11
C LYS A 176 -20.77 27.87 -6.13
N ASP A 177 -19.83 27.04 -5.69
CA ASP A 177 -20.09 25.98 -4.71
C ASP A 177 -20.37 26.54 -3.31
N ILE A 178 -19.64 27.58 -2.87
CA ILE A 178 -19.94 28.30 -1.61
C ILE A 178 -21.33 28.98 -1.66
N LYS A 179 -21.71 29.58 -2.79
CA LYS A 179 -23.06 30.16 -2.98
C LYS A 179 -24.16 29.09 -3.05
N TYR A 180 -23.87 27.92 -3.61
CA TYR A 180 -24.80 26.80 -3.68
C TYR A 180 -25.10 26.23 -2.30
N VAL A 181 -24.07 26.02 -1.46
CA VAL A 181 -24.21 25.55 -0.07
C VAL A 181 -24.99 26.55 0.80
N THR A 182 -24.81 27.86 0.59
CA THR A 182 -25.51 28.92 1.34
C THR A 182 -26.94 29.21 0.84
N GLY A 183 -27.31 28.76 -0.37
CA GLY A 183 -28.59 29.04 -1.03
C GLY A 183 -29.75 28.11 -0.66
N ASN A 184 -29.49 26.89 -0.18
CA ASN A 184 -30.54 25.90 0.12
C ASN A 184 -31.11 26.07 1.54
N LYS A 185 -32.14 26.92 1.66
CA LYS A 185 -32.84 27.34 2.90
C LYS A 185 -33.47 26.23 3.79
N LYS A 186 -33.30 24.94 3.48
CA LYS A 186 -33.97 23.83 4.22
C LYS A 186 -33.06 22.95 5.08
N ILE A 187 -31.73 23.14 5.08
CA ILE A 187 -30.82 22.09 5.60
C ILE A 187 -29.80 22.59 6.66
N CYS A 188 -29.52 23.88 6.77
CA CYS A 188 -28.73 24.44 7.88
C CYS A 188 -29.11 25.93 8.03
N SER A 189 -29.10 26.47 9.25
CA SER A 189 -29.39 27.89 9.42
C SER A 189 -28.29 28.69 8.72
N GLN A 190 -28.66 29.64 7.85
CA GLN A 190 -27.70 30.51 7.15
C GLN A 190 -26.69 31.19 8.10
N LYS A 191 -27.02 31.29 9.39
CA LYS A 191 -26.18 31.84 10.45
C LYS A 191 -25.03 30.92 10.88
N GLU A 192 -25.19 29.60 10.89
CA GLU A 192 -24.13 28.67 11.31
C GLU A 192 -23.08 28.51 10.21
N VAL A 193 -23.51 28.40 8.95
CA VAL A 193 -22.60 28.33 7.80
C VAL A 193 -21.85 29.65 7.63
N SER A 194 -22.52 30.80 7.78
CA SER A 194 -21.86 32.10 7.69
C SER A 194 -20.96 32.37 8.91
N ALA A 195 -21.33 31.94 10.11
CA ALA A 195 -20.49 32.05 11.30
C ALA A 195 -19.24 31.17 11.18
N HIS A 196 -19.34 29.92 10.72
CA HIS A 196 -18.18 29.04 10.54
C HIS A 196 -17.31 29.39 9.32
N LEU A 197 -17.89 29.98 8.27
CA LEU A 197 -17.13 30.59 7.17
C LEU A 197 -16.41 31.86 7.65
N HIS A 198 -17.10 32.70 8.44
CA HIS A 198 -16.50 33.89 9.02
C HIS A 198 -15.41 33.50 10.02
N GLU A 199 -15.62 32.54 10.91
CA GLU A 199 -14.64 31.99 11.84
C GLU A 199 -13.45 31.35 11.12
N ALA A 200 -13.69 30.57 10.05
CA ALA A 200 -12.60 30.07 9.21
C ALA A 200 -11.83 31.22 8.53
N CYS A 201 -12.50 32.29 8.11
CA CYS A 201 -11.88 33.50 7.55
C CYS A 201 -11.28 34.46 8.60
N SER A 202 -11.64 34.34 9.89
CA SER A 202 -11.33 35.31 10.96
C SER A 202 -10.49 34.76 12.10
N THR A 203 -10.18 33.47 12.13
CA THR A 203 -9.25 32.89 13.10
C THR A 203 -7.80 33.23 12.73
N ASP A 204 -7.45 34.40 13.26
CA ASP A 204 -6.17 34.92 13.72
C ASP A 204 -5.02 35.31 12.79
N THR A 205 -4.97 36.64 12.62
CA THR A 205 -3.83 37.53 12.46
C THR A 205 -2.92 37.63 13.69
N THR A 206 -3.00 36.72 14.68
CA THR A 206 -2.03 36.70 15.78
C THR A 206 -0.83 35.87 15.39
N SER A 207 0.27 36.55 15.11
CA SER A 207 1.63 36.02 15.09
C SER A 207 1.91 35.18 16.35
N ARG A 208 1.75 33.86 16.25
CA ARG A 208 2.42 32.92 17.16
C ARG A 208 3.75 32.60 16.52
N GLU A 209 4.79 33.31 16.94
CA GLU A 209 6.18 32.85 16.85
C GLU A 209 6.29 31.61 17.75
N GLY A 210 5.92 30.46 17.19
CA GLY A 210 6.10 29.15 17.79
C GLY A 210 6.86 28.32 16.78
N GLU A 211 8.05 27.87 17.18
CA GLU A 211 8.99 27.12 16.35
C GLU A 211 8.30 26.02 15.54
N ASP A 212 8.51 26.12 14.23
CA ASP A 212 8.02 25.28 13.15
C ASP A 212 8.50 23.82 13.30
N ASN A 213 7.90 23.07 14.22
CA ASN A 213 8.23 21.67 14.51
C ASN A 213 7.28 20.66 13.85
N LEU A 214 6.46 21.08 12.88
CA LEU A 214 5.60 20.18 12.08
C LEU A 214 5.98 20.10 10.60
N SER A 215 7.13 20.68 10.21
CA SER A 215 7.71 20.66 8.85
C SER A 215 8.27 19.30 8.38
N LYS A 216 7.83 18.18 8.95
CA LYS A 216 8.23 16.83 8.52
C LYS A 216 7.05 16.06 7.94
N ARG A 217 6.48 16.54 6.83
CA ARG A 217 5.76 15.68 5.90
C ARG A 217 6.53 15.64 4.60
N GLU A 218 6.77 14.42 4.13
CA GLU A 218 7.65 14.07 3.02
C GLU A 218 7.29 14.95 1.82
N HIS A 219 8.15 15.93 1.53
CA HIS A 219 8.23 16.53 0.20
C HIS A 219 8.26 15.39 -0.81
N TYR A 220 7.50 15.49 -1.89
CA TYR A 220 7.67 14.65 -3.08
C TYR A 220 9.17 14.53 -3.37
N VAL A 221 9.74 13.37 -3.03
CA VAL A 221 11.16 13.10 -3.27
C VAL A 221 11.23 12.64 -4.70
N GLU A 222 11.60 13.55 -5.60
CA GLU A 222 11.99 13.16 -6.95
C GLU A 222 13.04 12.05 -6.82
N LEU A 223 12.75 10.90 -7.42
CA LEU A 223 13.66 9.76 -7.35
C LEU A 223 15.02 10.20 -7.91
N PRO A 224 16.13 9.90 -7.22
CA PRO A 224 17.44 10.29 -7.71
C PRO A 224 17.71 9.61 -9.05
N SER A 225 18.53 10.24 -9.88
CA SER A 225 19.10 9.59 -11.06
C SER A 225 20.38 8.83 -10.69
N VAL A 226 20.62 7.72 -11.38
CA VAL A 226 21.90 7.01 -11.25
C VAL A 226 23.04 7.85 -11.83
N ALA A 227 24.21 7.78 -11.20
CA ALA A 227 25.42 8.44 -11.67
C ALA A 227 25.81 7.90 -13.06
N HIS A 228 26.44 8.74 -13.89
CA HIS A 228 26.96 8.36 -15.21
C HIS A 228 25.91 7.82 -16.22
N GLY A 229 24.60 7.99 -15.94
CA GLY A 229 23.51 7.45 -16.76
C GLY A 229 23.21 5.97 -16.49
N GLU A 230 22.03 5.50 -16.91
CA GLU A 230 21.62 4.10 -16.77
C GLU A 230 22.46 3.18 -17.66
N ASN A 231 22.76 1.98 -17.17
CA ASN A 231 23.46 0.95 -17.95
C ASN A 231 22.45 0.18 -18.82
N ASP A 232 22.60 0.27 -20.14
CA ASP A 232 21.76 -0.43 -21.12
C ASP A 232 21.75 -1.95 -20.95
N LYS A 233 22.84 -2.54 -20.43
CA LYS A 233 22.97 -3.99 -20.21
C LYS A 233 22.65 -4.41 -18.77
N PHE A 234 22.48 -3.45 -17.86
CA PHE A 234 22.15 -3.69 -16.46
C PHE A 234 21.14 -2.64 -15.98
N PRO A 235 19.85 -2.82 -16.29
CA PRO A 235 18.81 -1.84 -15.99
C PRO A 235 18.78 -1.45 -14.52
N PHE A 236 18.33 -0.22 -14.25
CA PHE A 236 18.30 0.39 -12.91
C PHE A 236 19.67 0.64 -12.25
N ALA A 237 20.78 0.23 -12.89
CA ALA A 237 22.14 0.45 -12.42
C ALA A 237 22.84 1.59 -13.20
N SER A 238 23.82 2.21 -12.56
CA SER A 238 24.74 3.16 -13.18
C SER A 238 25.59 2.51 -14.27
N SER A 239 25.89 3.24 -15.35
CA SER A 239 26.86 2.85 -16.38
C SER A 239 28.31 2.72 -15.87
N ALA A 240 28.56 3.02 -14.60
CA ALA A 240 29.82 2.77 -13.90
C ALA A 240 29.94 1.33 -13.35
N LEU A 241 28.90 0.50 -13.51
CA LEU A 241 28.83 -0.86 -12.98
C LEU A 241 28.62 -1.88 -14.09
N ASP A 242 29.32 -3.01 -14.02
CA ASP A 242 29.07 -4.19 -14.83
C ASP A 242 28.58 -5.35 -13.95
N LEU A 243 27.57 -6.08 -14.43
CA LEU A 243 27.21 -7.39 -13.90
C LEU A 243 28.12 -8.45 -14.56
N VAL A 244 28.87 -9.18 -13.75
CA VAL A 244 29.87 -10.16 -14.21
C VAL A 244 29.72 -11.48 -13.47
N TYR A 245 30.32 -12.54 -14.00
CA TYR A 245 30.33 -13.86 -13.39
C TYR A 245 31.75 -14.41 -13.22
N ASP A 246 32.01 -15.06 -12.09
CA ASP A 246 33.14 -15.96 -11.95
C ASP A 246 32.77 -17.19 -11.12
N LYS A 247 33.56 -18.25 -11.23
CA LYS A 247 33.30 -19.55 -10.58
C LYS A 247 33.40 -19.53 -9.04
N PHE A 248 33.98 -18.49 -8.45
CA PHE A 248 34.19 -18.38 -7.01
C PHE A 248 33.13 -17.53 -6.33
N LYS A 249 32.66 -16.47 -7.00
CA LYS A 249 31.66 -15.52 -6.48
C LYS A 249 30.28 -15.68 -7.10
N GLY A 250 30.17 -16.44 -8.19
CA GLY A 250 28.99 -16.43 -9.03
C GLY A 250 28.78 -15.07 -9.69
N ARG A 251 27.51 -14.69 -9.88
CA ARG A 251 27.14 -13.34 -10.37
C ARG A 251 27.46 -12.30 -9.32
N HIS A 252 28.16 -11.25 -9.72
CA HIS A 252 28.51 -10.15 -8.86
C HIS A 252 28.64 -8.85 -9.65
N VAL A 253 28.55 -7.73 -8.94
CA VAL A 253 28.66 -6.39 -9.52
C VAL A 253 30.09 -5.90 -9.38
N LYS A 254 30.65 -5.35 -10.46
CA LYS A 254 31.99 -4.76 -10.48
C LYS A 254 31.95 -3.32 -11.00
N ALA A 255 32.69 -2.42 -10.35
CA ALA A 255 32.89 -1.08 -10.87
C ALA A 255 33.84 -1.09 -12.09
N ASN A 256 33.45 -0.39 -13.15
CA ASN A 256 34.23 -0.22 -14.39
C ASN A 256 34.81 1.19 -14.57
N LYS A 257 34.44 2.11 -13.67
CA LYS A 257 34.91 3.50 -13.57
C LYS A 257 35.15 3.85 -12.11
N ASP A 258 35.85 4.96 -11.87
CA ASP A 258 35.98 5.52 -10.53
C ASP A 258 34.62 6.06 -10.04
N ILE A 259 34.23 5.64 -8.84
CA ILE A 259 32.97 6.04 -8.20
C ILE A 259 33.28 6.96 -7.03
N LYS A 260 32.64 8.13 -6.99
CA LYS A 260 32.82 9.10 -5.89
C LYS A 260 31.82 8.85 -4.77
N ILE A 261 32.21 9.28 -3.55
CA ILE A 261 31.31 9.28 -2.39
C ILE A 261 30.03 10.07 -2.74
N LYS A 262 28.87 9.51 -2.37
CA LYS A 262 27.50 10.01 -2.66
C LYS A 262 26.99 9.83 -4.09
N GLU A 263 27.74 9.19 -4.99
CA GLU A 263 27.17 8.79 -6.29
C GLU A 263 26.14 7.68 -6.12
N ILE A 264 24.97 7.85 -6.75
CA ILE A 264 23.87 6.88 -6.70
C ILE A 264 24.13 5.82 -7.77
N LEU A 265 24.23 4.56 -7.33
CA LEU A 265 24.60 3.46 -8.21
C LEU A 265 23.41 2.62 -8.68
N PHE A 266 22.34 2.58 -7.89
CA PHE A 266 21.12 1.82 -8.18
C PHE A 266 19.90 2.62 -7.78
N VAL A 267 18.87 2.60 -8.63
CA VAL A 267 17.54 3.12 -8.30
C VAL A 267 16.51 2.16 -8.88
N GLU A 268 16.02 1.25 -8.03
CA GLU A 268 15.12 0.17 -8.43
C GLU A 268 13.90 0.10 -7.51
N LYS A 269 12.71 -0.11 -8.10
CA LYS A 269 11.49 -0.40 -7.33
C LYS A 269 11.52 -1.88 -6.91
N PRO A 270 11.26 -2.21 -5.62
CA PRO A 270 11.32 -3.60 -5.16
C PRO A 270 10.34 -4.47 -5.94
N PHE A 271 10.80 -5.64 -6.40
CA PHE A 271 9.93 -6.61 -7.08
C PHE A 271 8.83 -7.10 -6.14
N ALA A 272 9.09 -7.33 -4.86
CA ALA A 272 8.06 -7.63 -3.88
C ALA A 272 8.56 -7.27 -2.50
N PHE A 273 7.64 -6.95 -1.60
CA PHE A 273 7.93 -6.81 -0.18
C PHE A 273 6.67 -7.17 0.61
N VAL A 274 6.86 -7.39 1.91
CA VAL A 274 5.78 -7.52 2.88
C VAL A 274 6.08 -6.60 4.05
N VAL A 275 5.07 -5.89 4.54
CA VAL A 275 5.22 -5.11 5.78
C VAL A 275 5.42 -6.11 6.93
N LEU A 276 6.18 -5.74 7.97
CA LEU A 276 6.31 -6.58 9.16
C LEU A 276 5.15 -6.30 10.14
N PRO A 277 4.74 -7.29 10.97
CA PRO A 277 3.57 -7.16 11.85
C PRO A 277 3.59 -5.91 12.74
N ASP A 278 4.77 -5.54 13.27
CA ASP A 278 4.97 -4.37 14.15
C ASP A 278 4.69 -3.03 13.44
N HIS A 279 4.57 -3.05 12.11
CA HIS A 279 4.38 -1.85 11.28
C HIS A 279 3.00 -1.80 10.61
N TYR A 280 2.13 -2.78 10.83
CA TYR A 280 0.82 -2.88 10.16
C TYR A 280 -0.10 -1.70 10.43
N SER A 281 -0.08 -1.18 11.65
CA SER A 281 -0.94 -0.07 12.05
C SER A 281 -0.39 1.29 11.63
N ALA A 282 0.83 1.37 11.05
CA ALA A 282 1.51 2.63 10.80
C ALA A 282 1.95 2.82 9.33
N HIS A 283 2.06 1.74 8.55
CA HIS A 283 2.56 1.79 7.18
C HIS A 283 1.61 1.17 6.18
N CYS A 284 1.57 1.78 4.99
CA CYS A 284 0.81 1.31 3.86
C CYS A 284 1.28 -0.10 3.45
N HIS A 285 0.34 -1.03 3.33
CA HIS A 285 0.62 -2.41 2.92
C HIS A 285 1.00 -2.55 1.44
N HIS A 286 0.94 -1.46 0.66
CA HIS A 286 1.29 -1.44 -0.76
C HIS A 286 2.59 -0.69 -1.09
N CYS A 287 2.87 0.42 -0.40
CA CYS A 287 4.03 1.28 -0.71
C CYS A 287 4.98 1.52 0.47
N CYS A 288 4.69 0.96 1.66
CA CYS A 288 5.42 1.21 2.90
C CYS A 288 5.42 2.66 3.40
N SER A 289 4.77 3.61 2.73
CA SER A 289 4.66 4.98 3.25
C SER A 289 3.88 4.98 4.56
N SER A 290 4.31 5.84 5.50
CA SER A 290 3.54 6.10 6.71
C SER A 290 2.20 6.77 6.36
N PHE A 291 1.23 6.69 7.26
CA PHE A 291 -0.05 7.36 7.09
C PHE A 291 -0.55 7.95 8.41
N VAL A 292 -1.45 8.93 8.29
CA VAL A 292 -2.21 9.48 9.44
C VAL A 292 -3.66 9.01 9.43
N ALA A 293 -4.29 8.97 8.26
CA ALA A 293 -5.67 8.54 8.08
C ALA A 293 -5.77 7.42 7.03
N PRO A 294 -5.42 6.17 7.38
CA PRO A 294 -5.37 5.09 6.41
C PRO A 294 -6.76 4.76 5.86
N ILE A 295 -6.77 4.19 4.65
CA ILE A 295 -7.94 3.56 4.04
C ILE A 295 -7.78 2.05 4.23
N PRO A 296 -8.76 1.36 4.82
CA PRO A 296 -8.70 -0.08 4.97
C PRO A 296 -9.04 -0.80 3.66
N CYS A 297 -8.62 -2.06 3.58
CA CYS A 297 -9.13 -3.03 2.62
C CYS A 297 -10.67 -3.03 2.56
N TRP A 298 -11.23 -3.46 1.43
CA TRP A 298 -12.67 -3.59 1.23
C TRP A 298 -13.31 -4.68 2.08
N GLU A 299 -12.61 -5.78 2.31
CA GLU A 299 -13.20 -6.98 2.91
C GLU A 299 -12.65 -7.29 4.32
N CYS A 300 -11.33 -7.09 4.53
CA CYS A 300 -10.71 -7.29 5.84
C CYS A 300 -10.51 -5.98 6.61
N SER A 301 -10.23 -6.11 7.91
CA SER A 301 -9.83 -4.99 8.77
C SER A 301 -8.31 -4.93 9.04
N ASP A 302 -7.53 -5.78 8.38
CA ASP A 302 -6.08 -5.91 8.62
C ASP A 302 -5.24 -4.99 7.73
N ALA A 303 -5.42 -5.07 6.41
CA ALA A 303 -4.63 -4.29 5.48
C ALA A 303 -5.08 -2.82 5.44
N LEU A 304 -4.11 -1.93 5.57
CA LEU A 304 -4.25 -0.48 5.59
C LEU A 304 -3.41 0.16 4.50
N TYR A 305 -3.95 1.20 3.86
CA TYR A 305 -3.36 1.87 2.71
C TYR A 305 -3.31 3.39 2.91
N CYS A 306 -2.28 4.03 2.36
CA CYS A 306 -2.17 5.49 2.39
C CYS A 306 -3.14 6.18 1.42
N SER A 307 -3.56 5.51 0.34
CA SER A 307 -4.40 6.06 -0.72
C SER A 307 -5.35 5.02 -1.34
N GLU A 308 -6.36 5.50 -2.08
CA GLU A 308 -7.26 4.65 -2.84
C GLU A 308 -6.52 3.90 -3.96
N VAL A 309 -5.52 4.53 -4.57
CA VAL A 309 -4.66 3.95 -5.61
C VAL A 309 -3.91 2.75 -5.04
N CYS A 310 -3.17 2.93 -3.93
CA CYS A 310 -2.47 1.84 -3.24
C CYS A 310 -3.40 0.69 -2.85
N ARG A 311 -4.64 0.97 -2.43
CA ARG A 311 -5.62 -0.08 -2.13
C ARG A 311 -6.03 -0.85 -3.38
N GLN A 312 -6.31 -0.14 -4.49
CA GLN A 312 -6.75 -0.74 -5.75
C GLN A 312 -5.64 -1.58 -6.38
N GLU A 313 -4.42 -1.06 -6.46
CA GLU A 313 -3.25 -1.76 -6.99
C GLU A 313 -2.92 -2.98 -6.13
N SER A 314 -2.85 -2.80 -4.80
CA SER A 314 -2.66 -3.92 -3.88
C SER A 314 -3.72 -5.00 -4.06
N TRP A 315 -4.99 -4.63 -4.17
CA TRP A 315 -6.07 -5.58 -4.39
C TRP A 315 -5.90 -6.30 -5.73
N GLY A 316 -5.65 -5.58 -6.82
CA GLY A 316 -5.50 -6.16 -8.16
C GLY A 316 -4.31 -7.12 -8.27
N ASP A 317 -3.18 -6.76 -7.67
CA ASP A 317 -1.93 -7.50 -7.82
C ASP A 317 -1.86 -8.75 -6.93
N TYR A 318 -2.28 -8.65 -5.67
CA TYR A 318 -2.00 -9.73 -4.71
C TYR A 318 -2.96 -9.84 -3.52
N HIS A 319 -3.46 -8.72 -2.99
CA HIS A 319 -4.07 -8.74 -1.66
C HIS A 319 -5.42 -9.44 -1.66
N HIS A 320 -6.15 -9.47 -2.79
CA HIS A 320 -7.40 -10.22 -2.87
C HIS A 320 -7.22 -11.71 -2.56
N TRP A 321 -6.07 -12.30 -2.95
CA TRP A 321 -5.68 -13.67 -2.62
C TRP A 321 -5.22 -13.82 -1.16
N GLU A 322 -4.70 -12.75 -0.57
CA GLU A 322 -4.20 -12.74 0.81
C GLU A 322 -5.23 -12.30 1.86
N CYS A 323 -6.40 -11.86 1.40
CA CYS A 323 -7.45 -11.32 2.24
C CYS A 323 -8.10 -12.42 3.07
N HIS A 324 -9.15 -12.07 3.83
CA HIS A 324 -10.00 -13.02 4.58
C HIS A 324 -9.24 -13.88 5.60
N GLY A 325 -8.27 -13.29 6.30
CA GLY A 325 -7.48 -13.98 7.33
C GLY A 325 -6.16 -14.57 6.83
N GLY A 326 -5.87 -14.47 5.53
CA GLY A 326 -4.59 -14.87 4.95
C GLY A 326 -3.41 -14.15 5.59
N LEU A 327 -3.48 -12.85 5.87
CA LEU A 327 -2.38 -12.11 6.50
C LEU A 327 -1.92 -12.68 7.86
N GLN A 328 -2.85 -13.16 8.70
CA GLN A 328 -2.49 -13.79 9.99
C GLN A 328 -1.87 -15.18 9.80
N LEU A 329 -2.37 -15.94 8.82
CA LEU A 329 -1.76 -17.18 8.40
C LEU A 329 -0.34 -16.93 7.89
N PHE A 330 -0.14 -15.85 7.13
CA PHE A 330 1.15 -15.49 6.57
C PHE A 330 2.15 -14.96 7.59
N HIS A 331 1.71 -14.35 8.69
CA HIS A 331 2.58 -14.11 9.86
C HIS A 331 3.16 -15.39 10.42
N SER A 332 2.36 -16.45 10.43
CA SER A 332 2.73 -17.71 11.04
C SER A 332 3.76 -18.49 10.22
N VAL A 333 3.92 -18.16 8.93
CA VAL A 333 4.92 -18.76 8.01
C VAL A 333 6.10 -17.83 7.73
N GLY A 334 6.18 -16.68 8.40
CA GLY A 334 7.36 -15.81 8.38
C GLY A 334 7.79 -15.35 6.99
N ILE A 335 9.08 -15.49 6.69
CA ILE A 335 9.69 -15.05 5.42
C ILE A 335 9.06 -15.72 4.19
N ALA A 336 8.41 -16.88 4.36
CA ALA A 336 7.72 -17.55 3.27
C ALA A 336 6.54 -16.74 2.70
N HIS A 337 5.99 -15.77 3.47
CA HIS A 337 5.02 -14.80 2.94
C HIS A 337 5.58 -13.98 1.77
N LEU A 338 6.86 -13.60 1.84
CA LEU A 338 7.51 -12.88 0.74
C LEU A 338 7.60 -13.76 -0.52
N GLY A 339 7.87 -15.05 -0.35
CA GLY A 339 7.86 -16.02 -1.45
C GLY A 339 6.50 -16.09 -2.16
N LEU A 340 5.41 -16.13 -1.39
CA LEU A 340 4.06 -16.02 -1.93
C LEU A 340 3.84 -14.70 -2.70
N ARG A 341 4.25 -13.57 -2.12
CA ARG A 341 4.11 -12.25 -2.75
C ARG A 341 4.81 -12.18 -4.09
N VAL A 342 6.02 -12.75 -4.18
CA VAL A 342 6.80 -12.83 -5.41
C VAL A 342 6.01 -13.58 -6.49
N VAL A 343 5.43 -14.73 -6.15
CA VAL A 343 4.61 -15.51 -7.08
C VAL A 343 3.37 -14.73 -7.51
N LEU A 344 2.61 -14.16 -6.57
CA LEU A 344 1.38 -13.41 -6.90
C LEU A 344 1.65 -12.21 -7.80
N ARG A 345 2.73 -11.46 -7.55
CA ARG A 345 3.09 -10.29 -8.37
C ARG A 345 3.63 -10.67 -9.75
N ALA A 346 4.19 -11.87 -9.88
CA ALA A 346 4.67 -12.38 -11.17
C ALA A 346 3.53 -12.78 -12.12
N GLY A 347 2.32 -12.95 -11.59
CA GLY A 347 1.09 -13.31 -12.30
C GLY A 347 0.44 -14.57 -11.73
N ASN A 348 -0.75 -14.92 -12.22
CA ASN A 348 -1.42 -16.15 -11.79
C ASN A 348 -0.60 -17.42 -12.15
N LEU A 349 -0.79 -18.51 -11.40
CA LEU A 349 0.01 -19.73 -11.63
C LEU A 349 -0.17 -20.28 -13.03
N ARG A 350 -1.32 -20.11 -13.67
CA ARG A 350 -1.52 -20.56 -15.05
C ARG A 350 -0.58 -19.83 -16.03
N SER A 351 -0.43 -18.53 -15.87
CA SER A 351 0.55 -17.70 -16.59
C SER A 351 1.97 -18.14 -16.27
N LEU A 352 2.27 -18.32 -14.98
CA LEU A 352 3.60 -18.76 -14.55
C LEU A 352 3.94 -20.17 -15.02
N HIS A 353 2.99 -21.08 -15.08
CA HIS A 353 3.16 -22.44 -15.57
C HIS A 353 3.40 -22.45 -17.08
N GLN A 354 2.71 -21.58 -17.83
CA GLN A 354 3.01 -21.38 -19.26
C GLN A 354 4.40 -20.76 -19.47
N LYS A 355 4.84 -19.86 -18.58
CA LYS A 355 6.21 -19.32 -18.57
C LYS A 355 7.24 -20.35 -18.13
N TRP A 356 6.89 -21.26 -17.22
CA TRP A 356 7.78 -22.27 -16.64
C TRP A 356 8.43 -23.14 -17.72
N ASP A 357 7.67 -23.56 -18.72
CA ASP A 357 8.21 -24.35 -19.83
C ASP A 357 9.32 -23.62 -20.59
N LYS A 358 9.33 -22.29 -20.58
CA LYS A 358 10.40 -21.47 -21.16
C LYS A 358 11.53 -21.21 -20.17
N LEU A 359 11.21 -21.04 -18.88
CA LEU A 359 12.17 -20.70 -17.83
C LEU A 359 12.98 -21.90 -17.32
N LYS A 360 12.42 -23.11 -17.34
CA LYS A 360 13.08 -24.32 -16.80
C LYS A 360 14.33 -24.72 -17.59
N ASP A 361 14.34 -24.41 -18.89
CA ASP A 361 15.42 -24.72 -19.82
C ASP A 361 16.28 -23.48 -20.11
N ASP A 362 16.00 -22.36 -19.44
CA ASP A 362 16.72 -21.11 -19.58
C ASP A 362 18.02 -21.15 -18.75
N VAL A 363 19.11 -21.49 -19.43
CA VAL A 363 20.46 -21.56 -18.86
C VAL A 363 21.22 -20.23 -18.93
N ASP A 364 20.69 -19.25 -19.67
CA ASP A 364 21.37 -17.96 -19.86
C ASP A 364 21.17 -17.08 -18.62
N LEU A 365 22.27 -16.69 -17.97
CA LEU A 365 22.22 -15.76 -16.85
C LEU A 365 22.01 -14.34 -17.40
N PRO A 366 20.83 -13.70 -17.17
CA PRO A 366 20.55 -12.39 -17.75
C PRO A 366 21.61 -11.36 -17.34
N GLY A 367 22.12 -10.59 -18.31
CA GLY A 367 23.12 -9.54 -18.08
C GLY A 367 24.57 -10.01 -17.92
N VAL A 368 24.88 -11.31 -17.93
CA VAL A 368 26.26 -11.83 -17.81
C VAL A 368 26.90 -12.11 -19.16
N ASP A 369 26.17 -12.74 -20.09
CA ASP A 369 26.72 -13.24 -21.36
C ASP A 369 26.39 -12.34 -22.57
N GLY A 370 26.10 -11.05 -22.32
CA GLY A 370 25.63 -10.13 -23.35
C GLY A 370 24.20 -10.40 -23.82
N THR A 371 23.54 -11.41 -23.25
CA THR A 371 22.07 -11.51 -23.26
C THR A 371 21.54 -10.29 -22.55
N GLU A 372 20.87 -9.42 -23.30
CA GLU A 372 20.22 -8.26 -22.69
C GLU A 372 19.29 -8.75 -21.57
N LEU A 373 19.18 -7.99 -20.49
CA LEU A 373 18.02 -8.05 -19.60
C LEU A 373 16.78 -7.55 -20.39
N GLN A 374 16.50 -8.18 -21.53
CA GLN A 374 15.44 -7.84 -22.46
C GLN A 374 14.17 -8.51 -21.97
N ASP A 375 13.54 -7.85 -21.01
CA ASP A 375 12.22 -7.26 -21.16
C ASP A 375 11.99 -6.45 -19.87
N LYS A 376 11.90 -5.11 -19.97
CA LYS A 376 11.51 -4.31 -18.79
C LYS A 376 10.15 -4.78 -18.24
N ASP A 377 9.37 -5.49 -19.05
CA ASP A 377 8.06 -6.01 -18.71
C ASP A 377 8.10 -7.44 -18.12
N ASP A 378 9.08 -8.32 -18.42
CA ASP A 378 9.18 -9.67 -17.83
C ASP A 378 10.10 -9.74 -16.60
N ARG A 379 9.73 -8.95 -15.59
CA ARG A 379 10.49 -8.79 -14.34
C ARG A 379 10.53 -10.03 -13.45
N TYR A 380 9.81 -11.11 -13.78
CA TYR A 380 9.85 -12.34 -12.97
C TYR A 380 11.07 -13.22 -13.29
N ARG A 381 11.54 -13.22 -14.54
CA ARG A 381 12.68 -14.04 -14.97
C ARG A 381 13.96 -13.73 -14.16
N SER A 382 14.19 -12.45 -13.84
CA SER A 382 15.32 -12.03 -13.01
C SER A 382 15.23 -12.61 -11.58
N VAL A 383 14.03 -12.65 -11.00
CA VAL A 383 13.77 -13.21 -9.68
C VAL A 383 13.86 -14.74 -9.68
N TYR A 384 13.31 -15.39 -10.71
CA TYR A 384 13.40 -16.84 -10.90
C TYR A 384 14.84 -17.33 -10.95
N ASN A 385 15.70 -16.58 -11.65
CA ASN A 385 17.11 -16.91 -11.79
C ASN A 385 17.95 -16.59 -10.55
N LEU A 386 17.38 -16.12 -9.43
CA LEU A 386 18.13 -15.94 -8.17
C LEU A 386 18.57 -17.29 -7.60
N MET A 387 19.75 -17.29 -6.96
CA MET A 387 20.26 -18.49 -6.29
C MET A 387 19.42 -18.75 -5.05
N SER A 388 18.82 -19.94 -4.97
CA SER A 388 17.86 -20.28 -3.92
C SER A 388 18.51 -20.64 -2.57
N HIS A 389 19.80 -20.98 -2.56
CA HIS A 389 20.54 -21.45 -1.38
C HIS A 389 19.83 -22.54 -0.57
N LEU A 390 18.95 -23.33 -1.22
CA LEU A 390 18.16 -24.36 -0.55
C LEU A 390 19.07 -25.30 0.23
N GLY A 391 20.17 -25.76 -0.37
CA GLY A 391 21.11 -26.69 0.28
C GLY A 391 21.71 -26.19 1.61
N ASP A 392 21.70 -24.88 1.86
CA ASP A 392 22.23 -24.26 3.08
C ASP A 392 21.14 -23.93 4.13
N MET A 393 19.86 -24.11 3.76
CA MET A 393 18.70 -23.69 4.55
C MET A 393 18.37 -24.69 5.67
N GLU A 394 17.86 -24.18 6.81
CA GLU A 394 17.39 -25.04 7.89
C GLU A 394 16.09 -25.77 7.52
N ARG A 395 15.94 -27.03 7.98
CA ARG A 395 14.74 -27.85 7.70
C ARG A 395 13.42 -27.20 8.11
N ALA A 396 13.43 -26.33 9.12
CA ALA A 396 12.25 -25.61 9.56
C ALA A 396 11.75 -24.60 8.50
N ASP A 397 12.67 -23.95 7.80
CA ASP A 397 12.33 -22.97 6.75
C ASP A 397 11.76 -23.67 5.51
N TYR A 398 12.32 -24.84 5.15
CA TYR A 398 11.74 -25.70 4.11
C TYR A 398 10.26 -26.00 4.37
N LEU A 399 9.91 -26.31 5.62
CA LEU A 399 8.53 -26.57 6.00
C LEU A 399 7.65 -25.31 5.82
N GLN A 400 8.15 -24.12 6.16
CA GLN A 400 7.41 -22.86 5.97
C GLN A 400 7.11 -22.59 4.49
N TYR A 401 8.10 -22.75 3.61
CA TYR A 401 7.91 -22.61 2.16
C TYR A 401 6.95 -23.67 1.61
N ALA A 402 7.08 -24.92 2.05
CA ALA A 402 6.16 -26.01 1.68
C ALA A 402 4.71 -25.70 2.06
N LEU A 403 4.50 -25.20 3.28
CA LEU A 403 3.19 -24.82 3.79
C LEU A 403 2.59 -23.70 2.94
N VAL A 404 3.37 -22.69 2.58
CA VAL A 404 2.93 -21.62 1.68
C VAL A 404 2.50 -22.16 0.32
N SER A 405 3.27 -23.06 -0.29
CA SER A 405 2.86 -23.70 -1.54
C SER A 405 1.53 -24.45 -1.39
N ALA A 406 1.36 -25.21 -0.30
CA ALA A 406 0.12 -25.96 -0.04
C ALA A 406 -1.09 -25.03 0.20
N ILE A 407 -0.89 -23.93 0.93
CA ILE A 407 -1.93 -22.91 1.17
C ILE A 407 -2.39 -22.29 -0.15
N HIS A 408 -1.45 -21.94 -1.03
CA HIS A 408 -1.77 -21.35 -2.32
C HIS A 408 -2.64 -22.27 -3.20
N PHE A 409 -2.32 -23.57 -3.28
CA PHE A 409 -3.11 -24.55 -4.04
C PHE A 409 -4.54 -24.75 -3.52
N HIS A 410 -4.83 -24.34 -2.28
CA HIS A 410 -6.19 -24.43 -1.72
C HIS A 410 -7.06 -23.21 -2.06
N PHE A 411 -6.45 -22.11 -2.52
CA PHE A 411 -7.12 -20.85 -2.86
C PHE A 411 -7.30 -20.62 -4.37
N GLU A 412 -6.76 -21.51 -5.22
CA GLU A 412 -7.18 -21.69 -6.62
C GLU A 412 -8.38 -22.63 -6.72
#